data_AF-W4RR93-F1
#
_entry.id   AF-W4RR93-F1
#
_cell.length_a   1.000
_cell.length_b   1.000
_cell.length_c   1.000
_cell.angle_alpha   90.00
_cell.angle_beta   90.00
_cell.angle_gamma   90.00
#
_symmetry.space_group_name_H-M   'P 1'
#
loop_
_entity.id
_entity.type
_entity.pdbx_description
1 polymer ?
#
loop_
_entity_poly.entity_id
_entity_poly.type
_entity_poly.pdbx_seq_one_letter_code
_entity_poly.pdbx_strand_id
1 'polypeptide(L)' 'MKNGGYFITSGIIQQKKEVVKDAMINAGFEIEEIISMEDWVAIISKKK' A
#
# COMPACT_ATOMS: atom_id res chain seq x y z
N MET A 1 -7.76 13.06 7.47
CA MET A 1 -7.98 12.64 6.06
C MET A 1 -9.47 12.62 5.82
N LYS A 2 -9.96 13.18 4.70
CA LYS A 2 -11.38 13.06 4.33
C LYS A 2 -11.69 11.58 4.04
N ASN A 3 -12.88 11.11 4.43
CA ASN A 3 -13.33 9.74 4.13
C ASN A 3 -13.18 9.45 2.63
N GLY A 4 -12.56 8.30 2.31
CA GLY A 4 -12.31 7.89 0.92
C GLY A 4 -11.03 8.43 0.28
N GLY A 5 -10.09 8.98 1.05
CA GLY A 5 -8.77 9.37 0.54
C GLY A 5 -7.93 8.18 0.12
N TYR A 6 -7.31 8.27 -1.07
CA TYR A 6 -6.29 7.32 -1.51
C TYR A 6 -4.97 7.61 -0.82
N PHE A 7 -4.32 6.56 -0.35
CA PHE A 7 -3.02 6.56 0.27
C PHE A 7 -2.07 5.70 -0.57
N ILE A 8 -1.13 6.37 -1.22
CA ILE A 8 -0.16 5.77 -2.12
C ILE A 8 1.17 5.69 -1.37
N THR A 9 1.67 4.47 -1.17
CA THR A 9 2.99 4.22 -0.59
C THR A 9 3.89 3.68 -1.67
N SER A 10 4.83 4.49 -2.16
CA SER A 10 5.85 4.10 -3.14
C SER A 10 7.21 3.92 -2.47
N GLY A 11 8.14 3.23 -3.14
CA GLY A 11 9.49 3.00 -2.61
C GLY A 11 9.59 1.82 -1.63
N ILE A 12 8.70 0.83 -1.76
CA ILE A 12 8.75 -0.39 -0.96
C ILE A 12 9.71 -1.35 -1.65
N ILE A 13 10.75 -1.81 -0.96
CA ILE A 13 11.61 -2.89 -1.47
C ILE A 13 10.76 -4.15 -1.63
N GLN A 14 10.90 -4.86 -2.76
CA GLN A 14 10.05 -6.01 -3.10
C GLN A 14 9.94 -7.06 -1.99
N GLN A 15 11.04 -7.33 -1.27
CA GLN A 15 11.07 -8.27 -0.14
C GLN A 15 10.16 -7.85 1.04
N LYS A 16 9.90 -6.55 1.20
CA LYS A 16 9.04 -6.00 2.26
C LYS A 16 7.60 -5.75 1.83
N LYS A 17 7.24 -6.08 0.58
CA LYS A 17 5.89 -5.89 0.04
C LYS A 17 4.80 -6.46 0.96
N GLU A 18 4.91 -7.73 1.33
CA GLU A 18 3.88 -8.39 2.15
C GLU A 18 3.81 -7.78 3.56
N VAL A 19 4.95 -7.41 4.16
CA VAL A 19 4.98 -6.73 5.46
C VAL A 19 4.25 -5.39 5.42
N VAL A 20 4.45 -4.59 4.37
CA VAL A 20 3.79 -3.30 4.23
C VAL A 20 2.30 -3.48 3.96
N LYS A 21 1.93 -4.44 3.11
CA LYS A 21 0.54 -4.78 2.81
C LYS A 21 -0.21 -5.21 4.08
N ASP A 22 0.36 -6.09 4.89
CA ASP A 22 -0.25 -6.54 6.15
C ASP A 22 -0.38 -5.38 7.15
N ALA A 23 0.63 -4.51 7.24
CA ALA A 23 0.55 -3.32 8.08
C ALA A 23 -0.57 -2.36 7.64
N MET A 24 -0.77 -2.20 6.33
CA MET A 24 -1.86 -1.38 5.78
C MET A 24 -3.24 -1.98 6.08
N ILE A 25 -3.41 -3.29 5.90
CA ILE A 25 -4.67 -3.98 6.23
C ILE A 25 -4.97 -3.85 7.73
N ASN A 26 -3.97 -4.08 8.59
CA ASN A 26 -4.13 -3.92 10.05
C ASN A 26 -4.42 -2.48 10.47
N ALA A 27 -3.91 -1.49 9.73
CA ALA A 27 -4.21 -0.08 9.95
C ALA A 27 -5.59 0.36 9.41
N GLY A 28 -6.38 -0.57 8.85
CA GLY A 28 -7.73 -0.30 8.35
C GLY A 28 -7.76 0.31 6.94
N PHE A 29 -6.69 0.13 6.17
CA PHE A 29 -6.66 0.50 4.76
C PHE A 29 -7.07 -0.68 3.88
N GLU A 30 -7.82 -0.40 2.83
CA GLU A 30 -8.17 -1.35 1.77
C GLU A 30 -7.16 -1.23 0.64
N ILE A 31 -6.50 -2.32 0.26
CA ILE A 31 -5.55 -2.28 -0.85
C ILE A 31 -6.33 -2.28 -2.16
N GLU A 32 -6.16 -1.23 -2.95
CA GLU A 32 -6.80 -1.10 -4.26
C GLU A 32 -5.90 -1.68 -5.35
N GLU A 33 -4.61 -1.34 -5.33
CA GLU A 33 -3.68 -1.73 -6.39
C GLU A 33 -2.25 -1.87 -5.86
N ILE A 34 -1.49 -2.80 -6.43
CA ILE A 34 -0.07 -2.98 -6.14
C ILE A 34 0.70 -2.96 -7.45
N ILE A 35 1.52 -1.94 -7.61
CA ILE A 35 2.41 -1.75 -8.75
C ILE A 35 3.78 -2.27 -8.36
N SER A 36 4.36 -3.14 -9.17
CA SER A 36 5.72 -3.66 -8.95
C SER A 36 6.58 -3.27 -10.15
N MET A 37 7.75 -2.66 -9.91
CA MET A 37 8.69 -2.21 -10.92
C MET A 37 10.09 -2.61 -10.49
N GLU A 38 10.70 -3.56 -11.22
CA GLU A 38 12.03 -4.09 -10.91
C GLU A 38 12.16 -4.48 -9.41
N ASP A 39 13.01 -3.80 -8.65
CA ASP A 39 13.25 -4.04 -7.22
C ASP A 39 12.28 -3.29 -6.29
N TRP A 40 11.39 -2.47 -6.85
CA TRP A 40 10.51 -1.56 -6.13
C TRP A 40 9.04 -1.93 -6.26
N VAL A 41 8.28 -1.57 -5.23
CA VAL A 41 6.84 -1.77 -5.16
C VAL A 41 6.19 -0.48 -4.69
N ALA A 42 5.05 -0.15 -5.29
CA ALA A 42 4.14 0.87 -4.84
C ALA A 42 2.79 0.24 -4.53
N ILE A 43 2.21 0.59 -3.39
CA ILE A 43 0.91 0.09 -2.94
C ILE A 43 -0.03 1.29 -2.88
N ILE A 44 -1.13 1.20 -3.62
CA ILE A 44 -2.25 2.13 -3.59
C ILE A 44 -3.31 1.52 -2.68
N SER A 45 -3.67 2.26 -1.65
CA SER A 45 -4.68 1.85 -0.68
C SER A 45 -5.70 2.95 -0.48
N LYS A 46 -6.86 2.60 0.04
CA LYS A 46 -7.95 3.54 0.33
C LYS A 46 -8.31 3.43 1.80
N LYS A 47 -8.36 4.58 2.47
CA LYS A 47 -8.81 4.62 3.86
C LYS A 47 -10.33 4.55 3.89
N LYS A 48 -10.86 3.51 4.52
CA LYS A 48 -12.28 3.39 4.86
C LYS A 48 -12.70 4.45 5.86
#